data_AF-A0A1V5GK76-F1
#
_entry.id   AF-A0A1V5GK76-F1
#
_cell.length_a   1.000
_cell.length_b   1.000
_cell.length_c   1.000
_cell.angle_alpha   90.00
_cell.angle_beta   90.00
_cell.angle_gamma   90.00
#
_symmetry.space_group_name_H-M   'P 1'
#
loop_
_entity.id
_entity.type
_entity.pdbx_description
1 polymer ?
#
loop_
_entity_poly.entity_id
_entity_poly.type
_entity_poly.pdbx_seq_one_letter_code
_entity_poly.pdbx_strand_id
1 'polypeptide(L)'
;MKITFRIDIKKEGYVLERLEREKRCCIIEQTGDELYTLTADVYDSNEIMHWAKTFIGRIVSIEGGSESIRQRFYRDVARMKKMYGGDDDEHIQ
;
A
#
# COMPACT_ATOMS: atom_id res chain seq x y z
N MET A 1 -11.57 -2.72 -7.02
CA MET A 1 -10.64 -1.93 -6.17
C MET A 1 -9.28 -1.89 -6.83
N LYS A 2 -8.55 -0.78 -6.72
CA LYS A 2 -7.18 -0.64 -7.24
C LYS A 2 -6.23 -0.15 -6.16
N ILE A 3 -5.02 -0.70 -6.12
CA ILE A 3 -3.95 -0.28 -5.20
C ILE A 3 -2.69 -0.10 -6.02
N THR A 4 -2.09 1.08 -5.99
CA THR A 4 -0.84 1.36 -6.70
C THR A 4 0.32 1.35 -5.71
N PHE A 5 1.38 0.64 -6.07
CA PHE A 5 2.62 0.49 -5.32
C PHE A 5 3.76 1.14 -6.08
N ARG A 6 4.73 1.72 -5.36
CA ARG A 6 6.04 2.10 -5.91
C ARG A 6 7.09 1.11 -5.45
N ILE A 7 7.81 0.50 -6.38
CA ILE A 7 8.80 -0.54 -6.12
C ILE A 7 10.04 -0.28 -6.98
N ASP A 8 11.16 0.03 -6.34
CA ASP A 8 12.48 0.08 -7.00
C ASP A 8 12.92 -1.36 -7.28
N ILE A 9 12.78 -1.83 -8.51
CA ILE A 9 13.09 -3.22 -8.87
C ILE A 9 14.55 -3.59 -8.65
N LYS A 10 15.46 -2.60 -8.73
CA LYS A 10 16.90 -2.86 -8.53
C LYS A 10 17.22 -3.16 -7.07
N LYS A 11 16.48 -2.58 -6.12
CA LYS A 11 16.70 -2.78 -4.68
C LYS A 11 15.68 -3.69 -4.02
N GLU A 12 14.47 -3.71 -4.54
CA GLU A 12 13.27 -4.27 -3.92
C GLU A 12 12.55 -5.27 -4.84
N GLY A 13 13.24 -5.89 -5.79
CA GLY A 13 12.65 -6.89 -6.69
C GLY A 13 11.89 -8.01 -5.94
N TYR A 14 12.37 -8.39 -4.76
CA TYR A 14 11.70 -9.37 -3.88
C TYR A 14 10.29 -8.94 -3.43
N VAL A 15 9.99 -7.64 -3.41
CA VAL A 15 8.66 -7.11 -3.08
C VAL A 15 7.69 -7.39 -4.23
N LEU A 16 8.12 -7.19 -5.48
CA LEU A 16 7.31 -7.52 -6.65
C LEU A 16 7.07 -9.03 -6.74
N GLU A 17 8.12 -9.85 -6.54
CA GLU A 17 7.98 -11.31 -6.49
C GLU A 17 6.98 -11.75 -5.41
N ARG A 18 7.02 -11.10 -4.24
CA ARG A 18 6.08 -11.37 -3.15
C ARG A 18 4.66 -10.96 -3.50
N LEU A 19 4.46 -9.81 -4.15
CA LEU A 19 3.14 -9.40 -4.65
C LEU A 19 2.60 -10.44 -5.64
N GLU A 20 3.40 -10.85 -6.62
CA GLU A 20 3.01 -11.84 -7.63
C GLU A 20 2.64 -13.20 -7.03
N ARG A 21 3.39 -13.64 -6.01
CA ARG A 21 3.12 -14.90 -5.30
C ARG A 21 1.86 -14.84 -4.43
N GLU A 22 1.59 -13.70 -3.80
CA GLU A 22 0.54 -13.56 -2.78
C GLU A 22 -0.76 -12.93 -3.30
N LYS A 23 -0.79 -12.38 -4.52
CA LYS A 23 -1.93 -11.63 -5.09
C LYS A 23 -3.26 -12.40 -5.19
N ARG A 24 -3.26 -13.73 -5.00
CA ARG A 24 -4.45 -14.60 -5.15
C ARG A 24 -5.11 -14.40 -6.53
N CYS A 25 -6.38 -13.98 -6.55
CA CYS A 25 -7.16 -13.70 -7.76
C CYS A 25 -6.96 -12.28 -8.32
N CYS A 26 -6.11 -11.46 -7.70
CA CYS A 26 -5.84 -10.11 -8.17
C CYS A 26 -4.89 -10.12 -9.37
N ILE A 27 -4.97 -9.07 -10.18
CA ILE A 27 -4.07 -8.84 -11.32
C ILE A 27 -3.07 -7.77 -10.91
N ILE A 28 -1.79 -7.99 -11.19
CA ILE A 28 -0.71 -7.00 -11.02
C ILE A 28 -0.24 -6.59 -12.42
N GLU A 29 -0.16 -5.29 -12.66
CA GLU A 29 0.34 -4.72 -13.91
C GLU A 29 1.33 -3.59 -13.62
N GLN A 30 2.40 -3.50 -14.41
CA GLN A 30 3.26 -2.32 -14.40
C GLN A 30 2.55 -1.19 -15.15
N THR A 31 2.28 -0.10 -14.45
CA THR A 31 1.48 1.04 -14.95
C THR A 31 2.30 2.32 -15.11
N GLY A 32 3.58 2.28 -14.76
CA GLY A 32 4.54 3.37 -14.93
C GLY A 32 5.95 2.97 -14.49
N ASP A 33 6.86 3.94 -14.48
CA ASP A 33 8.21 3.72 -13.96
C ASP A 33 8.16 3.44 -12.46
N GLU A 34 8.64 2.27 -12.06
CA GLU A 34 8.54 1.72 -10.70
C GLU A 34 7.10 1.63 -10.13
N LEU A 35 6.06 1.85 -10.94
CA LEU A 35 4.66 1.85 -10.50
C LEU A 35 3.94 0.57 -10.91
N TYR A 36 3.44 -0.14 -9.92
CA TYR A 36 2.70 -1.39 -10.09
C TYR A 36 1.30 -1.24 -9.54
N THR A 37 0.29 -1.56 -10.33
CA THR A 37 -1.11 -1.47 -9.90
C THR A 37 -1.70 -2.85 -9.75
N LEU A 38 -2.21 -3.13 -8.55
CA LEU A 38 -3.06 -4.26 -8.28
C LEU A 38 -4.51 -3.89 -8.57
N THR A 39 -5.17 -4.67 -9.42
CA THR A 39 -6.62 -4.60 -9.64
C THR A 39 -7.27 -5.85 -9.07
N ALA A 40 -8.33 -5.65 -8.30
CA ALA A 40 -9.11 -6.73 -7.74
C ALA A 40 -10.60 -6.47 -7.82
N ASP A 41 -11.32 -7.48 -8.27
CA ASP A 41 -12.78 -7.51 -8.26
C ASP A 41 -13.23 -8.35 -7.07
N VAL A 42 -13.62 -7.68 -5.99
CA VAL A 42 -14.02 -8.32 -4.73
C VAL A 42 -15.29 -7.68 -4.20
N TYR A 43 -16.13 -8.53 -3.60
CA TYR A 43 -17.35 -8.10 -2.94
C TYR A 43 -17.05 -7.30 -1.66
N ASP A 44 -16.17 -7.81 -0.79
CA ASP A 44 -15.69 -7.09 0.40
C ASP A 44 -14.24 -6.63 0.22
N SER A 45 -14.04 -5.32 0.17
CA SER A 45 -12.70 -4.72 0.04
C SER A 45 -11.82 -4.92 1.30
N ASN A 46 -12.39 -5.29 2.47
CA ASN A 46 -11.60 -5.57 3.67
C ASN A 46 -10.71 -6.80 3.49
N GLU A 47 -11.16 -7.81 2.75
CA GLU A 47 -10.41 -9.06 2.54
C GLU A 47 -9.02 -8.79 1.95
N ILE A 48 -8.95 -7.87 0.99
CA ILE A 48 -7.69 -7.46 0.36
C ILE A 48 -6.90 -6.53 1.28
N MET A 49 -7.60 -5.61 1.96
CA MET A 49 -6.94 -4.57 2.74
C MET A 49 -6.09 -5.15 3.88
N HIS A 50 -6.48 -6.26 4.50
CA HIS A 50 -5.67 -6.94 5.52
C HIS A 50 -4.30 -7.37 4.98
N TRP A 51 -4.26 -7.95 3.79
CA TRP A 51 -3.02 -8.36 3.14
C TRP A 51 -2.24 -7.15 2.58
N ALA A 52 -2.93 -6.20 1.93
CA ALA A 52 -2.31 -5.03 1.34
C ALA A 52 -1.55 -4.17 2.36
N LYS A 53 -2.04 -4.08 3.61
CA LYS A 53 -1.33 -3.39 4.71
C LYS A 53 0.07 -3.94 4.99
N THR A 54 0.39 -5.16 4.60
CA THR A 54 1.75 -5.70 4.74
C THR A 54 2.77 -5.06 3.77
N PHE A 55 2.28 -4.29 2.80
CA PHE A 55 3.08 -3.51 1.84
C PHE A 55 2.95 -2.00 2.04
N ILE A 56 2.48 -1.55 3.22
CA ILE A 56 2.08 -0.17 3.47
C ILE A 56 3.14 0.88 3.13
N GLY A 57 4.42 0.55 3.32
CA GLY A 57 5.53 1.44 2.99
C GLY A 57 5.80 1.64 1.50
N ARG A 58 5.05 0.97 0.62
CA ARG A 58 5.15 1.09 -0.84
C ARG A 58 3.83 1.54 -1.49
N ILE A 59 2.73 1.62 -0.74
CA ILE A 59 1.43 2.05 -1.27
C ILE A 59 1.47 3.56 -1.58
N VAL A 60 1.15 3.90 -2.83
CA VAL A 60 1.03 5.27 -3.34
C VAL A 60 -0.42 5.74 -3.28
N SER A 61 -1.35 4.91 -3.77
CA SER A 61 -2.78 5.24 -3.81
C SER A 61 -3.66 4.02 -3.65
N ILE A 62 -4.90 4.25 -3.18
CA ILE A 62 -5.96 3.26 -3.11
C ILE A 62 -7.23 3.87 -3.71
N GLU A 63 -7.79 3.21 -4.71
CA GLU A 63 -8.94 3.69 -5.47
C GLU A 63 -10.07 2.65 -5.52
N GLY A 64 -11.31 3.13 -5.58
CA GLY A 64 -12.52 2.30 -5.50
C GLY A 64 -12.71 1.63 -4.14
N GLY A 65 -13.54 0.58 -4.10
CA GLY A 65 -13.95 -0.07 -2.85
C GLY A 65 -14.77 0.86 -1.95
N SER A 66 -14.97 0.46 -0.69
CA SER A 66 -15.71 1.27 0.28
C SER A 66 -14.91 2.50 0.72
N GLU A 67 -15.56 3.67 0.73
CA GLU A 67 -14.94 4.92 1.20
C GLU A 67 -14.45 4.83 2.65
N SER A 68 -15.23 4.20 3.52
CA SER A 68 -14.88 3.98 4.93
C SER A 68 -13.55 3.25 5.12
N ILE A 69 -13.24 2.28 4.25
CA ILE A 69 -11.99 1.51 4.29
C ILE A 69 -10.82 2.39 3.87
N ARG A 70 -10.98 3.17 2.79
CA ARG A 70 -9.96 4.12 2.33
C ARG A 70 -9.66 5.17 3.39
N GLN A 71 -10.69 5.83 3.93
CA GLN A 71 -10.54 6.83 4.99
C GLN A 71 -9.88 6.24 6.24
N ARG A 72 -10.27 5.03 6.65
CA ARG A 72 -9.64 4.32 7.78
C ARG A 72 -8.16 4.10 7.53
N PHE A 73 -7.78 3.59 6.35
CA PHE A 73 -6.37 3.37 6.01
C PHE A 73 -5.56 4.66 6.09
N TYR A 74 -6.00 5.75 5.45
CA TYR A 74 -5.25 7.00 5.45
C TYR A 74 -5.16 7.64 6.85
N ARG A 75 -6.22 7.53 7.65
CA ARG A 75 -6.19 7.97 9.05
C ARG A 75 -5.20 7.15 9.88
N ASP A 76 -5.18 5.83 9.72
CA ASP A 76 -4.27 4.95 10.44
C ASP A 76 -2.80 5.26 10.05
N VAL A 77 -2.52 5.52 8.77
CA VAL A 77 -1.19 5.98 8.29
C VAL A 77 -0.81 7.34 8.87
N ALA A 78 -1.72 8.32 8.86
CA ALA A 78 -1.47 9.64 9.44
C ALA A 78 -1.18 9.55 10.94
N ARG A 79 -1.92 8.71 11.67
CA ARG A 79 -1.67 8.44 13.09
C ARG A 79 -0.30 7.80 13.32
N MET A 80 0.06 6.80 12.51
CA MET A 80 1.37 6.16 12.58
C MET A 80 2.50 7.16 12.31
N LYS A 81 2.34 8.03 11.30
CA LYS A 81 3.28 9.12 11.03
C LYS A 81 3.42 10.07 12.21
N LYS A 82 2.34 10.40 12.92
CA LYS A 82 2.43 11.23 14.14
C LYS A 82 3.20 10.52 15.27
N MET A 83 3.04 9.21 15.41
CA MET A 83 3.71 8.43 16.47
C MET A 83 5.20 8.24 16.23
N TYR A 84 5.62 8.13 14.96
CA TYR A 84 6.98 7.71 14.59
C TYR A 84 7.73 8.69 13.70
N GLY A 85 7.07 9.74 13.20
CA GLY A 85 7.64 10.71 12.26
C GLY A 85 8.54 11.75 12.91
N GLY A 86 8.71 11.69 14.24
CA GLY A 86 9.29 12.77 15.05
C GLY A 86 8.32 13.94 15.10
N ASP A 87 8.01 14.43 16.30
CA ASP A 87 7.85 15.89 16.38
C ASP A 87 9.20 16.48 15.90
N ASP A 88 9.17 17.65 15.27
CA ASP A 88 10.36 18.48 15.09
C ASP A 88 10.88 18.93 16.48
N ASP A 89 11.22 17.98 17.35
CA ASP A 89 11.86 18.22 18.63
C ASP A 89 13.35 18.43 18.36
N GLU A 90 13.64 19.70 18.09
CA GLU A 90 14.85 20.39 18.49
C GLU A 90 15.43 19.81 19.80
N HIS A 91 16.76 19.66 19.82
CA HIS A 91 17.59 19.31 20.97
C HIS A 91 17.54 17.85 21.45
N ILE A 92 18.34 17.01 20.81
CA ILE A 92 19.20 16.09 21.57
C ILE A 92 20.57 16.79 21.69
N GLN A 93 20.84 17.34 22.87
CA GLN A 93 22.15 17.84 23.30
C GLN A 93 23.13 16.69 23.54
#